data_AF-A0A1S3IQE9-F1
#
_entry.id   AF-A0A1S3IQE9-F1
#
_cell.length_a   1.000
_cell.length_b   1.000
_cell.length_c   1.000
_cell.angle_alpha   90.00
_cell.angle_beta   90.00
_cell.angle_gamma   90.00
#
_symmetry.space_group_name_H-M   'P 1'
#
loop_
_entity.id
_entity.type
_entity.pdbx_description
1 polymer ?
#
loop_
_entity_poly.entity_id
_entity_poly.type
_entity_poly.pdbx_seq_one_letter_code
_entity_poly.pdbx_strand_id
1 'polypeptide(L)'
;MYQEMVDLLQRLYTPKTTSEIFPYGRMRSVPAPQLAMWESCRNEFQLWSPSLRKFITVAAVSKSNDFISKRLMIKHSGGHHVHMVHGYVADVTKLIACLLEQSQTKNGEVNLPLFQSFVEIN
;
A
#
# COMPACT_ATOMS: atom_id res chain seq x y z
N MET A 1 16.73 0.13 4.72
CA MET A 1 15.87 -0.56 3.72
C MET A 1 14.39 -0.71 4.13
N TYR A 2 14.00 -1.51 5.15
CA TYR A 2 12.56 -1.65 5.47
C TYR A 2 11.90 -0.31 5.84
N GLN A 3 12.52 0.44 6.76
CA GLN A 3 12.00 1.75 7.16
C GLN A 3 11.96 2.73 5.98
N GLU A 4 13.00 2.74 5.13
CA GLU A 4 13.02 3.57 3.92
C GLU A 4 11.85 3.26 2.97
N MET A 5 11.45 1.99 2.82
CA MET A 5 10.29 1.59 2.00
C MET A 5 8.97 2.04 2.63
N VAL A 6 8.86 2.00 3.96
CA VAL A 6 7.71 2.53 4.70
C VAL A 6 7.63 4.05 4.57
N ASP A 7 8.77 4.74 4.70
CA ASP A 7 8.86 6.19 4.53
C ASP A 7 8.54 6.59 3.09
N LEU A 8 8.95 5.78 2.09
CA LEU A 8 8.58 5.99 0.69
C LEU A 8 7.06 5.86 0.50
N LEU A 9 6.42 4.82 1.05
CA LEU A 9 4.96 4.71 1.02
C LEU A 9 4.30 5.92 1.66
N GLN A 10 4.76 6.34 2.84
CA GLN A 10 4.22 7.52 3.51
C GLN A 10 4.39 8.78 2.66
N ARG A 11 5.56 8.96 2.02
CA ARG A 11 5.82 10.06 1.10
C ARG A 11 5.02 10.00 -0.20
N LEU A 12 4.50 8.86 -0.63
CA LEU A 12 3.65 8.79 -1.82
C LEU A 12 2.22 9.18 -1.49
N TYR A 13 1.73 8.79 -0.31
CA TYR A 13 0.34 9.00 0.09
C TYR A 13 0.08 10.24 0.97
N THR A 14 1.11 10.81 1.61
CA THR A 14 1.03 12.01 2.48
C THR A 14 1.50 13.36 1.86
N PRO A 15 1.96 13.50 0.59
CA PRO A 15 2.26 14.83 0.04
C PRO A 15 1.08 15.77 0.16
N LYS A 16 1.35 17.08 0.29
CA LYS A 16 0.32 18.13 0.29
C LYS A 16 -0.65 18.02 -0.90
N THR A 17 -0.17 17.51 -2.03
CA THR A 17 -0.98 17.25 -3.24
C THR A 17 -1.82 15.98 -3.13
N THR A 18 -1.34 14.94 -2.43
CA THR A 18 -2.03 13.64 -2.30
C THR A 18 -3.00 13.59 -1.11
N SER A 19 -2.83 14.45 -0.11
CA SER A 19 -3.81 14.62 0.98
C SER A 19 -5.15 15.19 0.51
N GLU A 20 -5.17 15.93 -0.60
CA GLU A 20 -6.39 16.38 -1.27
C GLU A 20 -7.09 15.23 -2.01
N ILE A 21 -6.33 14.20 -2.40
CA ILE A 21 -6.79 13.05 -3.20
C ILE A 21 -7.30 11.93 -2.30
N PHE A 22 -6.59 11.68 -1.19
CA PHE A 22 -6.86 10.62 -0.23
C PHE A 22 -7.11 11.21 1.16
N PRO A 23 -8.18 11.98 1.36
CA PRO A 23 -8.43 12.68 2.62
C PRO A 23 -8.57 11.74 3.82
N TYR A 24 -8.88 10.46 3.59
CA TYR A 24 -9.08 9.43 4.61
C TYR A 24 -8.04 8.30 4.54
N GLY A 25 -6.80 8.63 4.19
CA GLY A 25 -5.69 7.68 4.20
C GLY A 25 -4.97 7.58 5.54
N ARG A 26 -4.52 6.38 5.92
CA ARG A 26 -3.72 6.17 7.14
C ARG A 26 -2.69 5.05 6.98
N MET A 27 -1.55 5.21 7.63
CA MET A 27 -0.59 4.13 7.82
C MET A 27 -0.99 3.28 9.03
N ARG A 28 -0.83 1.96 8.95
CA ARG A 28 -1.13 1.01 10.02
C ARG A 28 -0.04 -0.06 10.11
N SER A 29 0.51 -0.24 11.31
CA SER A 29 1.31 -1.43 11.62
C SER A 29 0.40 -2.61 11.93
N VAL A 30 0.66 -3.74 11.29
CA VAL A 30 -0.17 -4.93 11.40
C VAL A 30 0.18 -5.70 12.68
N PRO A 31 -0.81 -6.05 13.51
CA PRO A 31 -0.54 -6.79 14.75
C PRO A 31 -0.12 -8.23 14.44
N ALA A 32 0.68 -8.81 15.33
CA ALA A 32 1.28 -10.14 15.13
C ALA A 32 0.29 -11.24 14.70
N PRO A 33 -0.95 -11.34 15.23
CA PRO A 33 -1.90 -12.38 14.81
C PRO A 33 -2.41 -12.25 13.36
N GLN A 34 -2.21 -11.09 12.72
CA GLN A 34 -2.64 -10.81 11.34
C GLN A 34 -1.49 -10.88 10.32
N LEU A 35 -0.27 -11.17 10.80
CA LEU A 35 0.89 -11.40 9.95
C LEU A 35 0.81 -12.79 9.32
N ALA A 36 1.27 -12.91 8.08
CA ALA A 36 1.49 -14.22 7.48
C ALA A 36 2.68 -14.92 8.15
N MET A 37 2.72 -16.26 8.07
CA MET A 37 3.78 -17.07 8.69
C MET A 37 5.21 -16.64 8.29
N TRP A 38 5.37 -16.10 7.08
CA TRP A 38 6.66 -15.67 6.55
C TRP A 38 7.04 -14.22 6.94
N GLU A 39 6.13 -13.49 7.58
CA GLU A 39 6.29 -12.08 7.91
C GLU A 39 6.73 -11.90 9.35
N SER A 40 7.80 -11.14 9.54
CA SER A 40 8.24 -10.68 10.86
C SER A 40 7.65 -9.32 11.24
N CYS A 41 7.30 -8.51 10.24
CA CYS A 41 6.64 -7.21 10.42
C CYS A 41 5.94 -6.81 9.12
N ARG A 42 4.81 -6.11 9.20
CA ARG A 42 4.11 -5.52 8.06
C ARG A 42 3.53 -4.16 8.40
N ASN A 43 3.76 -3.19 7.52
CA ASN A 43 3.10 -1.89 7.53
C ASN A 43 2.22 -1.78 6.28
N GLU A 44 1.04 -1.23 6.45
CA GLU A 44 0.01 -1.12 5.43
C GLU A 44 -0.46 0.33 5.32
N PHE A 45 -0.63 0.81 4.10
CA PHE A 45 -1.39 2.03 3.86
C PHE A 45 -2.83 1.66 3.57
N GLN A 46 -3.75 2.27 4.32
CA GLN A 46 -5.18 1.99 4.23
C GLN A 46 -5.95 3.22 3.78
N LEU A 47 -6.95 3.01 2.92
CA LEU A 47 -7.93 4.01 2.52
C LEU A 47 -9.30 3.63 3.04
N TRP A 48 -10.10 4.63 3.40
CA TRP A 48 -11.51 4.42 3.71
C TRP A 48 -12.30 4.05 2.45
N SER A 49 -13.05 2.96 2.50
CA SER A 49 -14.08 2.63 1.49
C SER A 49 -15.46 3.00 2.04
N PRO A 50 -16.11 4.05 1.49
CA PRO A 50 -17.50 4.38 1.82
C PRO A 50 -18.48 3.23 1.64
N SER A 51 -18.32 2.44 0.57
CA SER A 51 -19.21 1.29 0.27
C SER A 51 -19.13 0.22 1.35
N LEU A 52 -17.90 -0.15 1.74
CA LEU A 52 -17.66 -1.22 2.72
C LEU A 52 -17.64 -0.73 4.17
N ARG A 53 -17.72 0.58 4.39
CA ARG A 53 -17.62 1.25 5.71
C ARG A 53 -16.42 0.77 6.52
N LYS A 54 -15.28 0.55 5.85
CA LYS A 54 -14.04 0.08 6.47
C LYS A 54 -12.81 0.62 5.76
N PHE A 55 -11.70 0.63 6.50
CA PHE A 55 -10.39 0.87 5.93
C PHE A 55 -9.91 -0.38 5.19
N ILE A 56 -9.59 -0.24 3.90
CA ILE A 56 -9.02 -1.29 3.07
C ILE A 56 -7.57 -0.99 2.75
N THR A 57 -6.76 -2.04 2.68
CA THR A 57 -5.32 -1.92 2.41
C THR A 57 -5.07 -1.74 0.92
N VAL A 58 -4.41 -0.65 0.54
CA VAL A 58 -4.08 -0.30 -0.85
C VAL A 58 -2.59 -0.33 -1.14
N ALA A 59 -1.74 -0.31 -0.11
CA ALA A 59 -0.31 -0.54 -0.22
C ALA A 59 0.19 -1.29 1.01
N ALA A 60 1.26 -2.06 0.88
CA ALA A 60 1.87 -2.75 2.02
C ALA A 60 3.36 -2.99 1.81
N VAL A 61 4.11 -3.00 2.91
CA VAL A 61 5.51 -3.43 2.97
C VAL A 61 5.66 -4.41 4.13
N SER A 62 6.25 -5.56 3.83
CA SER A 62 6.47 -6.67 4.76
C SER A 62 7.95 -7.02 4.82
N LYS A 63 8.44 -7.28 6.03
CA LYS A 63 9.78 -7.78 6.30
C LYS A 63 9.70 -9.27 6.61
N SER A 64 10.50 -10.08 5.92
CA SER A 64 10.53 -11.54 6.11
C SER A 64 11.81 -12.04 6.80
N ASN A 65 12.76 -11.14 7.08
CA ASN A 65 14.11 -11.49 7.52
C ASN A 65 14.70 -12.58 6.60
N ASP A 66 15.22 -13.66 7.16
CA ASP A 66 15.81 -14.78 6.42
C ASP A 66 14.83 -15.95 6.17
N PHE A 67 13.54 -15.76 6.44
CA PHE A 67 12.55 -16.85 6.33
C PHE A 67 12.47 -17.42 4.91
N ILE A 68 12.44 -16.55 3.90
CA ILE A 68 12.33 -16.93 2.49
C ILE A 68 13.71 -17.33 1.95
N SER A 69 14.75 -16.58 2.25
CA SER A 69 16.10 -16.85 1.75
C SER A 69 16.67 -18.19 2.25
N LYS A 70 16.38 -18.60 3.49
CA LYS A 70 16.72 -19.95 3.99
C LYS A 70 16.05 -21.07 3.20
N ARG A 71 14.80 -20.88 2.77
CA ARG A 71 14.03 -21.88 2.02
C ARG A 71 14.44 -21.97 0.56
N LEU A 72 14.84 -20.84 -0.02
CA LEU A 72 15.29 -20.76 -1.41
C LEU A 72 16.81 -20.86 -1.58
N MET A 73 17.55 -21.09 -0.48
CA MET A 73 19.02 -21.16 -0.46
C MET A 73 19.70 -19.90 -1.03
N ILE A 74 19.07 -18.73 -0.87
CA ILE A 74 19.58 -17.45 -1.38
C ILE A 74 20.56 -16.87 -0.36
N LYS A 75 21.82 -16.79 -0.75
CA LYS A 75 22.93 -16.34 0.09
C LYS A 75 23.67 -15.20 -0.59
N HIS A 76 24.23 -14.29 0.21
CA HIS A 76 25.22 -13.34 -0.31
C HIS A 76 26.60 -14.02 -0.43
N SER A 77 27.56 -13.35 -1.05
CA SER A 77 28.91 -13.86 -1.32
C SER A 77 29.69 -14.36 -0.08
N GLY A 78 29.33 -13.93 1.12
CA GLY A 78 29.91 -14.39 2.38
C GLY A 78 29.20 -15.59 3.02
N GLY A 79 28.25 -16.22 2.30
CA GLY A 79 27.63 -17.47 2.72
C GLY A 79 26.45 -17.35 3.69
N HIS A 80 26.10 -16.15 4.16
CA HIS A 80 24.91 -15.93 4.98
C HIS A 80 23.66 -15.72 4.13
N HIS A 81 22.50 -16.10 4.69
CA HIS A 81 21.20 -15.90 4.04
C HIS A 81 20.80 -14.43 4.05
N VAL A 82 20.27 -13.95 2.93
CA VAL A 82 19.89 -12.53 2.79
C VAL A 82 18.60 -12.22 3.54
N HIS A 83 18.46 -10.99 4.05
CA HIS A 83 17.19 -10.51 4.57
C HIS A 83 16.33 -9.93 3.44
N MET A 84 15.07 -10.33 3.38
CA MET A 84 14.18 -9.90 2.30
C MET A 84 13.03 -9.02 2.80
N VAL A 85 12.75 -7.99 2.01
CA VAL A 85 11.62 -7.07 2.17
C VAL A 85 10.77 -7.17 0.90
N HIS A 86 9.46 -7.32 1.08
CA HIS A 86 8.48 -7.42 0.00
C HIS A 86 7.42 -6.36 0.19
N GLY A 87 6.70 -6.02 -0.87
CA GLY A 87 5.61 -5.07 -0.77
C GLY A 87 5.08 -4.67 -2.13
N TYR A 88 3.98 -3.94 -2.10
CA TYR A 88 3.39 -3.31 -3.27
C TYR A 88 3.03 -1.87 -2.94
N VAL A 89 3.30 -1.00 -3.91
CA VAL A 89 3.10 0.46 -3.76
C VAL A 89 1.64 0.84 -3.96
N ALA A 90 0.94 0.15 -4.85
CA ALA A 90 -0.48 0.37 -5.12
C ALA A 90 -1.14 -0.92 -5.61
N ASP A 91 -2.18 -1.36 -4.92
CA ASP A 91 -3.19 -2.24 -5.47
C ASP A 91 -4.15 -1.38 -6.29
N VAL A 92 -3.89 -1.33 -7.61
CA VAL A 92 -4.60 -0.45 -8.55
C VAL A 92 -6.11 -0.65 -8.47
N THR A 93 -6.58 -1.89 -8.33
CA THR A 93 -8.01 -2.21 -8.28
C THR A 93 -8.66 -1.58 -7.05
N LYS A 94 -8.07 -1.79 -5.87
CA LYS A 94 -8.60 -1.24 -4.61
C LYS A 94 -8.45 0.28 -4.55
N LEU A 95 -7.36 0.81 -5.08
CA LEU A 95 -7.08 2.24 -5.11
C LEU A 95 -8.12 2.97 -5.96
N ILE A 96 -8.36 2.51 -7.20
CA ILE A 96 -9.37 3.08 -8.09
C ILE A 96 -10.76 2.93 -7.48
N ALA A 97 -11.11 1.78 -6.93
CA ALA A 97 -12.42 1.60 -6.28
C ALA A 97 -12.63 2.61 -5.14
N CYS A 98 -11.65 2.78 -4.24
CA CYS A 98 -11.71 3.80 -3.19
C CYS A 98 -11.83 5.22 -3.73
N LEU A 99 -11.08 5.55 -4.79
CA LEU A 99 -11.15 6.86 -5.44
C LEU A 99 -12.54 7.15 -6.01
N LEU A 100 -13.10 6.20 -6.76
CA LEU A 100 -14.44 6.34 -7.33
C LEU A 100 -15.49 6.52 -6.23
N GLU A 101 -15.42 5.72 -5.17
CA GLU A 101 -16.36 5.80 -4.05
C GLU A 101 -16.30 7.13 -3.29
N GLN A 102 -15.11 7.74 -3.18
CA GLN A 102 -14.88 8.99 -2.46
C GLN A 102 -15.14 10.23 -3.32
N SER A 103 -14.97 10.13 -4.64
CA SER A 103 -15.12 11.24 -5.59
C SER A 103 -16.48 11.30 -6.30
N GLN A 104 -17.39 10.37 -6.00
CA GLN A 104 -18.73 10.35 -6.61
C GLN A 104 -19.62 11.47 -6.07
N THR A 105 -20.40 12.09 -6.95
CA THR A 105 -21.49 13.01 -6.60
C THR A 105 -22.79 12.22 -6.40
N LYS A 106 -23.82 12.87 -5.83
CA LYS A 106 -25.15 12.26 -5.69
C LYS A 106 -25.79 11.88 -7.04
N ASN A 107 -25.30 12.45 -8.13
CA ASN A 107 -25.80 12.20 -9.48
C ASN A 107 -25.02 11.07 -10.19
N GLY A 108 -24.04 10.46 -9.52
CA GLY A 108 -23.21 9.39 -10.09
C GLY A 108 -22.01 9.88 -10.92
N GLU A 109 -21.79 11.19 -11.03
CA GLU A 109 -20.60 11.75 -11.67
C GLU A 109 -19.39 11.59 -10.76
N VAL A 110 -18.20 11.37 -11.33
CA VAL A 110 -16.96 11.20 -10.55
C VAL A 110 -15.95 12.27 -10.94
N ASN A 111 -15.48 13.02 -9.96
CA ASN A 111 -14.45 14.05 -10.16
C ASN A 111 -13.07 13.50 -9.79
N LEU A 112 -12.22 13.24 -10.80
CA LEU A 112 -10.87 12.71 -10.63
C LEU A 112 -9.79 13.76 -11.00
N PRO A 113 -9.47 14.71 -10.12
CA PRO A 113 -8.60 15.85 -10.48
C PRO A 113 -7.18 15.48 -10.93
N LEU A 114 -6.61 14.34 -10.53
CA LEU A 114 -5.25 13.93 -10.95
C LEU A 114 -5.18 12.87 -12.04
N PHE A 115 -6.30 12.22 -12.34
CA PHE A 115 -6.33 11.24 -13.42
C PHE A 115 -6.87 11.82 -14.72
N GLN A 116 -7.32 13.08 -14.74
CA GLN A 116 -7.74 13.75 -15.98
C GLN A 116 -6.68 13.71 -17.09
N SER A 117 -5.39 13.80 -16.75
CA SER A 117 -4.30 13.68 -17.73
C SER A 117 -4.01 12.24 -18.18
N PHE A 118 -4.51 11.24 -17.46
CA PHE A 118 -4.29 9.81 -17.73
C PHE A 118 -5.55 9.08 -18.21
N VAL A 119 -6.71 9.73 -18.10
CA VAL A 119 -8.02 9.22 -18.53
C VAL A 119 -8.33 9.87 -19.87
N GLU A 120 -8.10 9.12 -20.95
CA GLU A 120 -8.58 9.50 -22.27
C GLU A 120 -10.09 9.28 -22.34
N ILE A 121 -10.85 10.36 -22.48
CA ILE A 121 -12.28 10.31 -22.78
C ILE A 121 -12.39 10.29 -24.31
N ASN A 122 -12.75 9.14 -24.88
CA ASN A 122 -13.16 9.03 -26.28
C ASN A 122 -14.60 9.50 -26.47
#